data_AF-A0A482TUE9-F1
#
_entry.id   AF-A0A482TUE9-F1
#
_cell.length_a   1.000
_cell.length_b   1.000
_cell.length_c   1.000
_cell.angle_alpha   90.00
_cell.angle_beta   90.00
_cell.angle_gamma   90.00
#
_symmetry.space_group_name_H-M   'P 1'
#
loop_
_entity.id
_entity.type
_entity.pdbx_description
1 polymer ?
#
loop_
_entity_poly.entity_id
_entity_poly.type
_entity_poly.pdbx_seq_one_letter_code
_entity_poly.pdbx_strand_id
1 'polypeptide(L)'
;MENKKFDITSTVLEKGIDTAKSFLDKLIMPAIEETGLLLKDQVTMWKFKNQVRMLNKAKLHCEKNKISPKTISLKLLCPLLDYSGLEEDEVLHDKWAILLSNMVDSEQNIENHVFPYILSQLSSNEFLVLEKVYDEKIARVAMLTKELSEFKESRSQIEKELEKKLETIDIQIQQIKEITKNHFNDEIWELQKERRKIEGQQSSIKYKESGLNYQIRKPETIPYDSLKEFELSNVIRLGLVKEEKEFYANSQTLEIPNDREYDRSYINVDLDIHVESNTDNILTELGELFINACKDKQHKNSL
;
A
#
# COMPACT_ATOMS: atom_id res chain seq x y z
N MET A 1 37.74 35.44 -36.92
CA MET A 1 37.42 34.90 -35.58
C MET A 1 36.09 34.17 -35.71
N GLU A 2 36.14 32.91 -36.12
CA GLU A 2 34.95 32.09 -36.41
C GLU A 2 34.63 31.14 -35.25
N ASN A 3 33.37 31.22 -34.81
CA ASN A 3 32.50 30.14 -34.33
C ASN A 3 33.14 28.97 -33.53
N LYS A 4 33.28 29.16 -32.22
CA LYS A 4 33.47 28.09 -31.21
C LYS A 4 32.20 27.81 -30.38
N LYS A 5 31.02 27.78 -31.00
CA LYS A 5 29.75 27.51 -30.30
C LYS A 5 28.97 26.27 -30.79
N PHE A 6 29.48 25.53 -31.78
CA PHE A 6 28.72 24.45 -32.44
C PHE A 6 29.10 23.00 -32.06
N ASP A 7 30.12 22.76 -31.22
CA ASP A 7 30.58 21.38 -30.92
C ASP A 7 30.16 20.82 -29.56
N ILE A 8 29.84 21.67 -28.57
CA ILE A 8 29.63 21.19 -27.20
C ILE A 8 28.32 20.38 -27.10
N THR A 9 27.29 20.80 -27.82
CA THR A 9 25.96 20.18 -27.79
C THR A 9 25.92 18.84 -28.53
N SER A 10 26.68 18.71 -29.63
CA SER A 10 26.80 17.45 -30.38
C SER A 10 27.58 16.42 -29.57
N THR A 11 28.73 16.79 -29.00
CA THR A 11 29.56 15.86 -28.21
C THR A 11 28.84 15.37 -26.94
N VAL A 12 28.06 16.23 -26.27
CA VAL A 12 27.27 15.84 -25.09
C VAL A 12 26.12 14.91 -25.48
N LEU A 13 25.46 15.16 -26.61
CA LEU A 13 24.40 14.31 -27.13
C LEU A 13 24.93 12.93 -27.54
N GLU A 14 26.04 12.89 -28.27
CA GLU A 14 26.73 11.65 -28.67
C GLU A 14 27.10 10.81 -27.45
N LYS A 15 27.74 11.42 -26.44
CA LYS A 15 28.04 10.74 -25.18
C LYS A 15 26.80 10.21 -24.46
N GLY A 16 25.70 10.97 -24.49
CA GLY A 16 24.42 10.54 -23.92
C GLY A 16 23.81 9.34 -24.64
N ILE A 17 23.94 9.29 -25.97
CA ILE A 17 23.50 8.15 -26.80
C ILE A 17 24.38 6.93 -26.52
N ASP A 18 25.70 7.08 -26.50
CA ASP A 18 26.64 5.99 -26.20
C ASP A 18 26.38 5.41 -24.80
N THR A 19 26.11 6.29 -23.83
CA THR A 19 25.75 5.91 -22.47
C THR A 19 24.46 5.10 -22.43
N ALA A 20 23.40 5.57 -23.10
CA ALA A 20 22.13 4.88 -23.16
C ALA A 20 22.24 3.53 -23.89
N LYS A 21 22.99 3.47 -25.00
CA LYS A 21 23.24 2.22 -25.75
C LYS A 21 23.96 1.20 -24.88
N SER A 22 25.05 1.61 -24.22
CA SER A 22 25.79 0.71 -23.31
C SER A 22 24.97 0.20 -22.13
N PHE A 23 23.96 0.97 -21.69
CA PHE A 23 23.03 0.53 -20.66
C PHE A 23 22.01 -0.46 -21.25
N LEU A 24 21.42 -0.13 -22.39
CA LEU A 24 20.48 -0.99 -23.11
C LEU A 24 21.09 -2.35 -23.42
N ASP A 25 22.33 -2.39 -23.92
CA ASP A 25 23.08 -3.62 -24.24
C ASP A 25 23.25 -4.56 -23.03
N LYS A 26 23.16 -4.04 -21.79
CA LYS A 26 23.17 -4.86 -20.56
C LYS A 26 21.78 -5.38 -20.18
N LEU A 27 20.73 -4.67 -20.58
CA LEU A 27 19.34 -5.03 -20.28
C LEU A 27 18.79 -6.09 -21.23
N ILE A 28 19.38 -6.23 -22.41
CA ILE A 28 19.03 -7.21 -23.43
C ILE A 28 20.19 -8.19 -23.65
N MET A 29 19.91 -9.42 -24.12
CA MET A 29 20.96 -10.23 -24.73
C MET A 29 21.44 -9.54 -26.04
N PRO A 30 22.73 -9.65 -26.43
CA PRO A 30 23.29 -8.93 -27.57
C PRO A 30 22.65 -9.39 -28.88
N ALA A 31 21.59 -8.73 -29.31
CA ALA A 31 20.87 -9.03 -30.55
C ALA A 31 20.13 -7.81 -31.14
N ILE A 32 20.53 -6.59 -30.80
CA ILE A 32 20.07 -5.38 -31.51
C ILE A 32 21.29 -4.74 -32.20
N GLU A 33 21.83 -5.45 -33.18
CA GLU A 33 22.86 -4.89 -34.07
C GLU A 33 22.26 -4.00 -35.18
N GLU A 34 20.93 -3.97 -35.34
CA GLU A 34 20.29 -3.21 -36.42
C GLU A 34 19.12 -2.35 -35.93
N THR A 35 19.41 -1.07 -35.67
CA THR A 35 18.45 0.00 -35.96
C THR A 35 19.14 1.02 -36.86
N GLY A 36 19.25 0.67 -38.14
CA GLY A 36 19.58 1.62 -39.20
C GLY A 36 18.52 2.72 -39.27
N LEU A 37 18.96 3.96 -39.05
CA LEU A 37 18.15 5.18 -38.96
C LEU A 37 17.13 5.35 -40.10
N LEU A 38 15.85 5.35 -39.74
CA LEU A 38 14.82 6.14 -40.42
C LEU A 38 14.50 7.37 -39.56
N LEU A 39 15.51 8.20 -39.28
CA LEU A 39 15.34 9.53 -38.67
C LEU A 39 14.88 10.53 -39.73
N LYS A 40 13.71 10.29 -40.34
CA LYS A 40 13.22 11.11 -41.47
C LYS A 40 12.27 12.23 -41.03
N ASP A 41 11.71 12.16 -39.81
CA ASP A 41 10.81 13.18 -39.27
C ASP A 41 11.17 13.65 -37.85
N GLN A 42 10.69 14.84 -37.50
CA GLN A 42 10.99 15.51 -36.22
C GLN A 42 10.37 14.78 -35.02
N VAL A 43 9.25 14.09 -35.21
CA VAL A 43 8.54 13.35 -34.15
C VAL A 43 9.34 12.11 -33.74
N THR A 44 9.88 11.37 -34.70
CA THR A 44 10.75 10.21 -34.45
C THR A 44 12.01 10.63 -33.73
N MET A 45 12.62 11.76 -34.13
CA MET A 45 13.78 12.32 -33.45
C MET A 45 13.45 12.76 -32.01
N TRP A 46 12.28 13.37 -31.80
CA TRP A 46 11.82 13.77 -30.47
C TRP A 46 11.59 12.55 -29.56
N LYS A 47 10.86 11.54 -30.04
CA LYS A 47 10.64 10.27 -29.34
C LYS A 47 11.96 9.60 -28.94
N PHE A 48 12.91 9.55 -29.87
CA PHE A 48 14.23 8.98 -29.62
C PHE A 48 14.99 9.74 -28.53
N LYS A 49 14.97 11.08 -28.54
CA LYS A 49 15.60 11.89 -27.48
C LYS A 49 15.01 11.59 -26.11
N ASN A 50 13.68 11.44 -26.02
CA ASN A 50 13.01 11.11 -24.76
C ASN A 50 13.36 9.71 -24.25
N GLN A 51 13.48 8.72 -25.15
CA GLN A 51 13.94 7.37 -24.82
C GLN A 51 15.36 7.38 -24.25
N VAL A 52 16.29 8.07 -24.94
CA VAL A 52 17.68 8.23 -24.49
C VAL A 52 17.73 8.94 -23.14
N ARG A 53 16.92 9.98 -22.94
CA ARG A 53 16.81 10.70 -21.66
C ARG A 53 16.34 9.77 -20.55
N MET A 54 15.30 8.97 -20.79
CA MET A 54 14.74 8.04 -19.81
C MET A 54 15.78 6.96 -19.43
N LEU A 55 16.45 6.37 -20.42
CA LEU A 55 17.51 5.38 -20.19
C LEU A 55 18.68 5.94 -19.37
N ASN A 56 19.12 7.17 -19.67
CA ASN A 56 20.18 7.82 -18.91
C ASN A 56 19.75 8.11 -17.47
N LYS A 57 18.52 8.60 -17.25
CA LYS A 57 17.96 8.78 -15.90
C LYS A 57 17.89 7.44 -15.16
N ALA A 58 17.41 6.37 -15.80
CA ALA A 58 17.30 5.05 -15.20
C ALA A 58 18.68 4.50 -14.79
N LYS A 59 19.70 4.66 -15.64
CA LYS A 59 21.09 4.31 -15.31
C LYS A 59 21.59 5.06 -14.07
N LEU A 60 21.35 6.38 -13.99
CA LEU A 60 21.72 7.19 -12.84
C LEU A 60 21.01 6.72 -11.56
N HIS A 61 19.73 6.34 -11.65
CA HIS A 61 19.01 5.74 -10.53
C HIS A 61 19.64 4.41 -10.10
N CYS A 62 20.03 3.56 -11.05
CA CYS A 62 20.73 2.31 -10.71
C CYS A 62 22.06 2.58 -9.99
N GLU A 63 22.87 3.53 -10.47
CA GLU A 63 24.14 3.91 -9.87
C GLU A 63 23.96 4.51 -8.46
N LYS A 64 23.02 5.46 -8.31
CA LYS A 64 22.67 6.11 -7.03
C LYS A 64 22.24 5.08 -5.97
N ASN A 65 21.48 4.07 -6.38
CA ASN A 65 20.90 3.07 -5.49
C ASN A 65 21.70 1.77 -5.40
N LYS A 66 22.88 1.70 -6.04
CA LYS A 66 23.72 0.50 -6.11
C LYS A 66 22.95 -0.73 -6.63
N ILE A 67 22.03 -0.52 -7.56
CA ILE A 67 21.25 -1.58 -8.19
C ILE A 67 22.16 -2.29 -9.20
N SER A 68 22.19 -3.62 -9.14
CA SER A 68 22.83 -4.46 -10.15
C SER A 68 21.80 -4.79 -11.25
N PRO A 69 21.92 -4.22 -12.46
CA PRO A 69 20.94 -4.44 -13.52
C PRO A 69 20.94 -5.88 -14.02
N LYS A 70 19.77 -6.52 -14.12
CA LYS A 70 19.54 -7.82 -14.77
C LYS A 70 18.97 -7.63 -16.18
N THR A 71 19.08 -8.66 -17.00
CA THR A 71 18.40 -8.72 -18.29
C THR A 71 16.89 -8.83 -18.10
N ILE A 72 16.12 -8.12 -18.92
CA ILE A 72 14.65 -8.17 -18.92
C ILE A 72 14.12 -8.58 -20.29
N SER A 73 12.90 -9.11 -20.33
CA SER A 73 12.29 -9.51 -21.60
C SER A 73 11.92 -8.30 -22.46
N LEU A 74 11.97 -8.46 -23.78
CA LEU A 74 11.54 -7.41 -24.73
C LEU A 74 10.06 -7.04 -24.54
N LYS A 75 9.23 -7.98 -24.05
CA LYS A 75 7.83 -7.73 -23.68
C LYS A 75 7.69 -6.66 -22.58
N LEU A 76 8.69 -6.51 -21.71
CA LEU A 76 8.72 -5.46 -20.70
C LEU A 76 9.41 -4.19 -21.21
N LEU A 77 10.56 -4.35 -21.86
CA LEU A 77 11.41 -3.24 -22.29
C LEU A 77 10.79 -2.42 -23.44
N CYS A 78 10.19 -3.06 -24.44
CA CYS A 78 9.63 -2.33 -25.59
C CYS A 78 8.51 -1.37 -25.17
N PRO A 79 7.49 -1.78 -24.37
CA PRO A 79 6.49 -0.84 -23.84
C PRO A 79 7.10 0.32 -23.05
N LEU A 80 8.11 0.08 -22.20
CA LEU A 80 8.78 1.14 -21.45
C LEU A 80 9.41 2.17 -22.40
N LEU A 81 10.14 1.72 -23.42
CA LEU A 81 10.77 2.60 -24.40
C LEU A 81 9.74 3.32 -25.27
N ASP A 82 8.71 2.61 -25.73
CA ASP A 82 7.73 3.18 -26.65
C ASP A 82 6.89 4.27 -25.99
N TYR A 83 6.37 4.02 -24.80
CA TYR A 83 5.52 4.98 -24.10
C TYR A 83 6.32 6.10 -23.46
N SER A 84 7.47 5.84 -22.83
CA SER A 84 8.31 6.92 -22.27
C SER A 84 8.86 7.86 -23.34
N GLY A 85 9.02 7.38 -24.59
CA GLY A 85 9.38 8.21 -25.72
C GLY A 85 8.32 9.27 -26.04
N LEU A 86 7.05 8.99 -25.74
CA LEU A 86 5.91 9.89 -25.97
C LEU A 86 5.55 10.74 -24.75
N GLU A 87 6.24 10.55 -23.63
CA GLU A 87 5.96 11.27 -22.38
C GLU A 87 6.47 12.71 -22.45
N GLU A 88 5.55 13.66 -22.30
CA GLU A 88 5.83 15.10 -22.29
C GLU A 88 5.97 15.65 -20.87
N ASP A 89 5.32 15.02 -19.89
CA ASP A 89 5.36 15.47 -18.51
C ASP A 89 6.66 15.03 -17.82
N GLU A 90 7.42 15.98 -17.27
CA GLU A 90 8.70 15.68 -16.62
C GLU A 90 8.55 14.82 -15.35
N VAL A 91 7.45 14.99 -14.60
CA VAL A 91 7.17 14.19 -13.39
C VAL A 91 7.00 12.73 -13.80
N LEU A 92 6.14 12.46 -14.79
CA LEU A 92 5.93 11.09 -15.27
C LEU A 92 7.18 10.54 -15.97
N HIS A 93 7.93 11.37 -16.70
CA HIS A 93 9.20 10.98 -17.33
C HIS A 93 10.22 10.46 -16.30
N ASP A 94 10.30 11.11 -15.14
CA ASP A 94 11.11 10.62 -14.01
C ASP A 94 10.57 9.29 -13.46
N LYS A 95 9.24 9.12 -13.34
CA LYS A 95 8.65 7.86 -12.89
C LYS A 95 8.94 6.70 -13.86
N TRP A 96 8.98 6.94 -15.17
CA TRP A 96 9.41 5.93 -16.15
C TRP A 96 10.85 5.45 -15.90
N ALA A 97 11.76 6.38 -15.62
CA ALA A 97 13.16 6.05 -15.33
C ALA A 97 13.29 5.24 -14.04
N ILE A 98 12.56 5.63 -12.99
CA ILE A 98 12.53 4.89 -11.71
C ILE A 98 11.93 3.50 -11.91
N LEU A 99 10.81 3.40 -12.63
CA LEU A 99 10.14 2.13 -12.92
C LEU A 99 11.09 1.15 -13.63
N LEU A 100 11.78 1.62 -14.67
CA LEU A 100 12.78 0.80 -15.36
C LEU A 100 13.91 0.38 -14.40
N SER A 101 14.45 1.31 -13.60
CA SER A 101 15.54 1.01 -12.67
C SER A 101 15.17 -0.06 -11.63
N ASN A 102 13.91 -0.05 -11.14
CA ASN A 102 13.41 -1.04 -10.20
C ASN A 102 13.09 -2.39 -10.87
N MET A 103 12.64 -2.40 -12.12
CA MET A 103 12.36 -3.64 -12.87
C MET A 103 13.63 -4.40 -13.26
N VAL A 104 14.72 -3.67 -13.49
CA VAL A 104 16.03 -4.26 -13.80
C VAL A 104 16.82 -4.59 -12.53
N ASP A 105 16.30 -4.32 -11.33
CA ASP A 105 16.99 -4.66 -10.09
C ASP A 105 17.01 -6.17 -9.87
N SER A 106 18.20 -6.78 -9.78
CA SER A 106 18.35 -8.22 -9.53
C SER A 106 17.82 -8.67 -8.17
N GLU A 107 17.76 -7.76 -7.19
CA GLU A 107 17.25 -8.04 -5.85
C GLU A 107 15.71 -7.96 -5.77
N GLN A 108 15.06 -7.34 -6.76
CA GLN A 108 13.62 -7.18 -6.81
C GLN A 108 13.03 -8.09 -7.90
N ASN A 109 11.96 -8.81 -7.56
CA ASN A 109 11.21 -9.60 -8.54
C ASN A 109 10.01 -8.83 -9.10
N ILE A 110 10.22 -7.57 -9.49
CA ILE A 110 9.17 -6.76 -10.12
C ILE A 110 9.16 -7.06 -11.62
N GLU A 111 8.48 -8.15 -11.98
CA GLU A 111 8.27 -8.56 -13.39
C GLU A 111 6.81 -8.34 -13.81
N ASN A 112 6.16 -7.29 -13.28
CA ASN A 112 4.80 -6.98 -13.65
C ASN A 112 4.74 -6.21 -14.98
N HIS A 113 4.43 -6.94 -16.05
CA HIS A 113 4.29 -6.39 -17.40
C HIS A 113 3.15 -5.37 -17.55
N VAL A 114 2.24 -5.25 -16.58
CA VAL A 114 1.10 -4.32 -16.65
C VAL A 114 1.52 -2.88 -16.33
N PHE A 115 2.57 -2.68 -15.53
CA PHE A 115 2.96 -1.36 -15.03
C PHE A 115 3.32 -0.34 -16.11
N PRO A 116 4.03 -0.68 -17.21
CA PRO A 116 4.24 0.25 -18.31
C PRO A 116 2.91 0.74 -18.91
N TYR A 117 1.91 -0.13 -19.05
CA TYR A 117 0.61 0.25 -19.59
C TYR A 117 -0.22 1.08 -18.61
N ILE A 118 -0.07 0.85 -17.30
CA ILE A 118 -0.71 1.69 -16.30
C ILE A 118 -0.12 3.10 -16.34
N LEU A 119 1.20 3.22 -16.27
CA LEU A 119 1.88 4.51 -16.24
C LEU A 119 1.58 5.34 -17.50
N SER A 120 1.48 4.71 -18.68
CA SER A 120 1.15 5.41 -19.93
C SER A 120 -0.30 5.92 -20.02
N GLN A 121 -1.17 5.52 -19.10
CA GLN A 121 -2.59 5.91 -19.07
C GLN A 121 -2.93 6.82 -17.88
N LEU A 122 -1.93 7.23 -17.09
CA LEU A 122 -2.10 8.15 -15.97
C LEU A 122 -1.65 9.55 -16.36
N SER A 123 -2.37 10.53 -15.86
CA SER A 123 -1.91 11.91 -15.73
C SER A 123 -1.04 12.08 -14.49
N SER A 124 -0.27 13.16 -14.47
CA SER A 124 0.58 13.54 -13.34
C SER A 124 -0.25 13.77 -12.08
N ASN A 125 -1.44 14.34 -12.21
CA ASN A 125 -2.34 14.58 -11.08
C ASN A 125 -2.82 13.26 -10.46
N GLU A 126 -3.32 12.32 -11.27
CA GLU A 126 -3.72 10.99 -10.81
C GLU A 126 -2.58 10.26 -10.11
N PHE A 127 -1.39 10.28 -10.71
CA PHE A 127 -0.21 9.65 -10.13
C PHE A 127 0.14 10.28 -8.76
N LEU A 128 0.18 11.61 -8.66
CA LEU A 128 0.56 12.32 -7.44
C LEU A 128 -0.42 12.10 -6.30
N VAL A 129 -1.73 12.04 -6.59
CA VAL A 129 -2.75 11.70 -5.58
C VAL A 129 -2.54 10.28 -5.07
N LEU A 130 -2.36 9.30 -5.96
CA LEU A 130 -2.11 7.91 -5.58
C LEU A 130 -0.80 7.76 -4.78
N GLU A 131 0.25 8.48 -5.18
CA GLU A 131 1.53 8.52 -4.48
C GLU A 131 1.37 9.07 -3.05
N LYS A 132 0.62 10.17 -2.89
CA LYS A 132 0.36 10.75 -1.58
C LYS A 132 -0.40 9.79 -0.66
N VAL A 133 -1.47 9.17 -1.15
CA VAL A 133 -2.27 8.20 -0.38
C VAL A 133 -1.40 7.01 0.04
N TYR A 134 -0.55 6.52 -0.86
CA TYR A 134 0.38 5.45 -0.55
C TYR A 134 1.39 5.85 0.54
N ASP A 135 1.92 7.07 0.49
CA ASP A 135 2.88 7.58 1.48
C ASP A 135 2.23 7.74 2.87
N GLU A 136 0.98 8.22 2.92
CA GLU A 136 0.19 8.29 4.15
C GLU A 136 -0.03 6.89 4.75
N LYS A 137 -0.35 5.90 3.91
CA LYS A 137 -0.47 4.50 4.32
C LYS A 137 0.81 3.97 4.93
N ILE A 138 1.96 4.15 4.26
CA ILE A 138 3.24 3.66 4.77
C ILE A 138 3.58 4.31 6.12
N ALA A 139 3.43 5.63 6.22
CA ALA A 139 3.70 6.36 7.46
C ALA A 139 2.84 5.83 8.62
N ARG A 140 1.55 5.62 8.37
CA ARG A 140 0.61 5.06 9.35
C ARG A 140 0.98 3.63 9.75
N VAL A 141 1.29 2.77 8.79
CA VAL A 141 1.70 1.37 9.04
C VAL A 141 3.00 1.32 9.83
N ALA A 142 3.99 2.16 9.51
CA ALA A 142 5.25 2.22 10.23
C ALA A 142 5.05 2.62 11.70
N MET A 143 4.25 3.67 11.96
CA MET A 143 3.92 4.11 13.32
C MET A 143 3.19 3.03 14.12
N LEU A 144 2.16 2.41 13.54
CA LEU A 144 1.37 1.37 14.22
C LEU A 144 2.17 0.08 14.43
N THR A 145 3.06 -0.27 13.50
CA THR A 145 3.93 -1.45 13.66
C THR A 145 4.93 -1.24 14.79
N LYS A 146 5.47 -0.02 14.93
CA LYS A 146 6.30 0.36 16.07
C LYS A 146 5.51 0.28 17.37
N GLU A 147 4.31 0.87 17.44
CA GLU A 147 3.44 0.78 18.62
C GLU A 147 3.12 -0.68 18.98
N LEU A 148 2.81 -1.52 17.98
CA LEU A 148 2.55 -2.94 18.17
C LEU A 148 3.78 -3.69 18.71
N SER A 149 4.98 -3.33 18.29
CA SER A 149 6.22 -3.94 18.77
C SER A 149 6.48 -3.60 20.25
N GLU A 150 6.35 -2.32 20.63
CA GLU A 150 6.48 -1.84 22.01
C GLU A 150 5.39 -2.45 22.91
N PHE A 151 4.17 -2.59 22.36
CA PHE A 151 3.07 -3.25 23.05
C PHE A 151 3.33 -4.75 23.27
N LYS A 152 3.89 -5.46 22.29
CA LYS A 152 4.22 -6.89 22.43
C LYS A 152 5.33 -7.14 23.46
N GLU A 153 6.34 -6.27 23.51
CA GLU A 153 7.41 -6.37 24.50
C GLU A 153 6.88 -6.19 25.93
N SER A 154 6.10 -5.12 26.16
CA SER A 154 5.47 -4.86 27.46
C SER A 154 4.45 -5.94 27.84
N ARG A 155 3.67 -6.44 26.88
CA ARG A 155 2.70 -7.50 27.09
C ARG A 155 3.35 -8.80 27.56
N SER A 156 4.45 -9.23 26.97
CA SER A 156 5.07 -10.52 27.31
C SER A 156 5.42 -10.62 28.81
N GLN A 157 5.79 -9.49 29.43
CA GLN A 157 6.06 -9.41 30.86
C GLN A 157 4.75 -9.46 31.67
N ILE A 158 3.75 -8.67 31.27
CA ILE A 158 2.44 -8.60 31.93
C ILE A 158 1.70 -9.94 31.86
N GLU A 159 1.70 -10.61 30.72
CA GLU A 159 1.05 -11.92 30.55
C GLU A 159 1.67 -12.97 31.47
N LYS A 160 3.01 -13.03 31.57
CA LYS A 160 3.69 -13.94 32.50
C LYS A 160 3.35 -13.65 33.96
N GLU A 161 3.22 -12.38 34.35
CA GLU A 161 2.81 -12.02 35.71
C GLU A 161 1.35 -12.37 36.01
N LEU A 162 0.45 -12.12 35.05
CA LEU A 162 -0.97 -12.46 35.19
C LEU A 162 -1.18 -13.98 35.21
N GLU A 163 -0.43 -14.74 34.42
CA GLU A 163 -0.48 -16.21 34.39
C GLU A 163 -0.03 -16.80 35.74
N LYS A 164 1.09 -16.32 36.31
CA LYS A 164 1.52 -16.72 37.66
C LYS A 164 0.50 -16.39 38.74
N LYS A 165 -0.19 -15.24 38.64
CA LYS A 165 -1.26 -14.86 39.57
C LYS A 165 -2.47 -15.79 39.44
N LEU A 166 -2.85 -16.16 38.21
CA LEU A 166 -3.91 -17.13 37.97
C LEU A 166 -3.56 -18.51 38.54
N GLU A 167 -2.34 -19.01 38.30
CA GLU A 167 -1.88 -20.28 38.88
C GLU A 167 -1.93 -20.27 40.41
N THR A 168 -1.51 -19.16 41.03
CA THR A 168 -1.55 -19.00 42.50
C THR A 168 -2.99 -19.03 43.02
N ILE A 169 -3.90 -18.31 42.35
CA ILE A 169 -5.33 -18.28 42.71
C ILE A 169 -5.96 -19.67 42.52
N ASP A 170 -5.65 -20.38 41.43
CA ASP A 170 -6.18 -21.71 41.16
C ASP A 170 -5.72 -22.72 42.23
N ILE A 171 -4.44 -22.66 42.65
CA ILE A 171 -3.92 -23.46 43.77
C ILE A 171 -4.66 -23.13 45.08
N GLN A 172 -4.87 -21.85 45.40
CA GLN A 172 -5.59 -21.43 46.61
C GLN A 172 -7.04 -21.91 46.60
N ILE A 173 -7.74 -21.77 45.48
CA ILE A 173 -9.12 -22.27 45.32
C ILE A 173 -9.17 -23.79 45.54
N GLN A 174 -8.18 -24.53 45.02
CA GLN A 174 -8.14 -26.00 45.14
C GLN A 174 -7.87 -26.45 46.58
N GLN A 175 -6.93 -25.81 47.27
CA GLN A 175 -6.66 -26.06 48.70
C GLN A 175 -7.89 -25.81 49.58
N ILE A 176 -8.59 -24.70 49.36
CA ILE A 176 -9.79 -24.35 50.14
C ILE A 176 -10.93 -25.35 49.85
N LYS A 177 -11.08 -25.82 48.61
CA LYS A 177 -12.07 -26.85 48.26
C LYS A 177 -11.78 -28.22 48.90
N GLU A 178 -10.51 -28.59 49.06
CA GLU A 178 -10.12 -29.83 49.73
C GLU A 178 -10.39 -29.80 51.25
N ILE A 179 -10.20 -28.62 51.87
CA ILE A 179 -10.43 -28.40 53.31
C ILE A 179 -11.93 -28.27 53.62
N THR A 180 -12.66 -27.53 52.79
CA THR A 180 -14.07 -27.17 53.03
C THR A 180 -14.96 -28.01 52.12
N LYS A 181 -15.51 -29.14 52.61
CA LYS A 181 -16.52 -29.96 51.89
C LYS A 181 -17.87 -29.25 51.65
N ASN A 182 -17.93 -27.91 51.76
CA ASN A 182 -19.13 -27.10 51.68
C ASN A 182 -19.17 -26.29 50.37
N HIS A 183 -20.33 -26.21 49.74
CA HIS A 183 -20.51 -25.64 48.39
C HIS A 183 -20.47 -24.11 48.32
N PHE A 184 -20.54 -23.40 49.44
CA PHE A 184 -20.46 -21.93 49.51
C PHE A 184 -19.40 -21.51 50.53
N ASN A 185 -18.30 -20.94 50.02
CA ASN A 185 -17.23 -20.34 50.82
C ASN A 185 -16.93 -18.94 50.25
N ASP A 186 -17.05 -17.92 51.10
CA ASP A 186 -16.85 -16.51 50.74
C ASP A 186 -15.42 -16.22 50.25
N GLU A 187 -14.42 -16.95 50.74
CA GLU A 187 -13.02 -16.83 50.28
C GLU A 187 -12.85 -17.36 48.86
N ILE A 188 -13.54 -18.46 48.50
CA ILE A 188 -13.56 -18.95 47.11
C ILE A 188 -14.24 -17.92 46.20
N TRP A 189 -15.30 -17.26 46.67
CA TRP A 189 -16.00 -16.25 45.88
C TRP A 189 -15.12 -15.03 45.58
N GLU A 190 -14.39 -14.51 46.56
CA GLU A 190 -13.45 -13.40 46.34
C GLU A 190 -12.27 -13.81 45.42
N LEU A 191 -11.72 -15.01 45.58
CA LEU A 191 -10.68 -15.53 44.67
C LEU A 191 -11.20 -15.70 43.23
N GLN A 192 -12.44 -16.17 43.05
CA GLN A 192 -13.07 -16.25 41.73
C GLN A 192 -13.32 -14.86 41.11
N LYS A 193 -13.66 -13.86 41.92
CA LYS A 193 -13.85 -12.49 41.48
C LYS A 193 -12.52 -11.85 41.06
N GLU A 194 -11.43 -12.11 41.78
CA GLU A 194 -10.09 -11.70 41.38
C GLU A 194 -9.64 -12.40 40.09
N ARG A 195 -9.90 -13.71 39.96
CA ARG A 195 -9.67 -14.48 38.72
C ARG A 195 -10.37 -13.85 37.53
N ARG A 196 -11.67 -13.53 37.64
CA ARG A 196 -12.43 -12.86 36.57
C ARG A 196 -11.85 -11.49 36.20
N LYS A 197 -11.35 -10.74 37.19
CA LYS A 197 -10.70 -9.43 36.93
C LYS A 197 -9.42 -9.60 36.10
N ILE A 198 -8.62 -10.62 36.41
CA ILE A 198 -7.39 -10.94 35.66
C ILE A 198 -7.73 -11.43 34.24
N GLU A 199 -8.74 -12.31 34.08
CA GLU A 199 -9.23 -12.76 32.77
C GLU A 199 -9.75 -11.59 31.90
N GLY A 200 -10.41 -10.61 32.53
CA GLY A 200 -10.82 -9.37 31.88
C GLY A 200 -9.64 -8.53 31.39
N GLN A 201 -8.58 -8.44 32.18
CA GLN A 201 -7.34 -7.76 31.78
C GLN A 201 -6.68 -8.45 30.58
N GLN A 202 -6.54 -9.78 30.60
CA GLN A 202 -6.02 -10.54 29.47
C GLN A 202 -6.86 -10.34 28.19
N SER A 203 -8.19 -10.31 28.34
CA SER A 203 -9.09 -10.06 27.20
C SER A 203 -8.89 -8.65 26.64
N SER A 204 -8.80 -7.63 27.49
CA SER A 204 -8.57 -6.23 27.06
C SER A 204 -7.26 -6.06 26.27
N ILE A 205 -6.20 -6.78 26.69
CA ILE A 205 -4.91 -6.80 26.01
C ILE A 205 -5.04 -7.41 24.60
N LYS A 206 -5.76 -8.54 24.47
CA LYS A 206 -6.04 -9.18 23.18
C LYS A 206 -6.87 -8.29 22.23
N TYR A 207 -7.85 -7.56 22.77
CA TYR A 207 -8.63 -6.61 21.98
C TYR A 207 -7.76 -5.45 21.47
N LYS A 208 -6.87 -4.91 22.31
CA LYS A 208 -5.94 -3.86 21.88
C LYS A 208 -5.00 -4.35 20.77
N GLU A 209 -4.45 -5.54 20.88
CA GLU A 209 -3.61 -6.14 19.82
C GLU A 209 -4.38 -6.33 18.51
N SER A 210 -5.59 -6.90 18.61
CA SER A 210 -6.46 -7.10 17.45
C SER A 210 -6.82 -5.76 16.80
N GLY A 211 -7.08 -4.72 17.60
CA GLY A 211 -7.34 -3.37 17.13
C GLY A 211 -6.15 -2.79 16.36
N LEU A 212 -4.94 -2.89 16.90
CA LEU A 212 -3.72 -2.44 16.21
C LEU A 212 -3.50 -3.20 14.90
N ASN A 213 -3.66 -4.52 14.90
CA ASN A 213 -3.53 -5.34 13.69
C ASN A 213 -4.58 -4.98 12.62
N TYR A 214 -5.82 -4.72 13.03
CA TYR A 214 -6.88 -4.26 12.13
C TYR A 214 -6.50 -2.92 11.49
N GLN A 215 -6.07 -1.95 12.30
CA GLN A 215 -5.65 -0.64 11.80
C GLN A 215 -4.47 -0.79 10.82
N ILE A 216 -3.46 -1.60 11.13
CA ILE A 216 -2.32 -1.85 10.23
C ILE A 216 -2.80 -2.42 8.87
N ARG A 217 -3.78 -3.32 8.87
CA ARG A 217 -4.29 -3.96 7.64
C ARG A 217 -5.32 -3.11 6.90
N LYS A 218 -5.88 -2.08 7.53
CA LYS A 218 -6.92 -1.23 6.94
C LYS A 218 -6.38 -0.57 5.65
N PRO A 219 -7.08 -0.69 4.51
CA PRO A 219 -6.67 0.00 3.29
C PRO A 219 -6.82 1.51 3.46
N GLU A 220 -6.04 2.27 2.70
CA GLU A 220 -6.14 3.72 2.68
C GLU A 220 -7.20 4.15 1.67
N THR A 221 -7.99 5.18 2.03
CA THR A 221 -9.03 5.72 1.16
C THR A 221 -8.50 6.91 0.37
N ILE A 222 -8.97 7.04 -0.88
CA ILE A 222 -8.74 8.23 -1.69
C ILE A 222 -9.58 9.37 -1.10
N PRO A 223 -8.99 10.53 -0.75
CA PRO A 223 -9.74 11.66 -0.21
C PRO A 223 -10.84 12.14 -1.16
N TYR A 224 -11.99 12.54 -0.60
CA TYR A 224 -13.05 13.16 -1.39
C TYR A 224 -12.53 14.44 -2.08
N ASP A 225 -12.98 14.66 -3.31
CA ASP A 225 -12.60 15.80 -4.18
C ASP A 225 -11.11 15.90 -4.56
N SER A 226 -10.26 14.90 -4.25
CA SER A 226 -8.85 14.93 -4.70
C SER A 226 -8.68 14.63 -6.19
N LEU A 227 -9.64 13.93 -6.79
CA LEU A 227 -9.67 13.58 -8.21
C LEU A 227 -11.00 14.05 -8.82
N LYS A 228 -10.95 14.52 -10.06
CA LYS A 228 -12.17 14.74 -10.85
C LYS A 228 -12.82 13.39 -11.16
N GLU A 229 -14.13 13.41 -11.42
CA GLU A 229 -14.90 12.19 -11.69
C GLU A 229 -14.30 11.31 -12.80
N PHE A 230 -13.82 11.92 -13.88
CA PHE A 230 -13.19 11.15 -14.97
C PHE A 230 -11.81 10.58 -14.59
N GLU A 231 -11.05 11.28 -13.74
CA GLU A 231 -9.75 10.81 -13.23
C GLU A 231 -9.97 9.63 -12.28
N LEU A 232 -10.96 9.75 -11.39
CA LEU A 232 -11.38 8.66 -10.50
C LEU A 232 -11.84 7.44 -11.31
N SER A 233 -12.68 7.64 -12.33
CA SER A 233 -13.13 6.58 -13.23
C SER A 233 -11.95 5.90 -13.93
N ASN A 234 -10.93 6.66 -14.36
CA ASN A 234 -9.74 6.12 -14.99
C ASN A 234 -8.91 5.26 -14.02
N VAL A 235 -8.62 5.74 -12.81
CA VAL A 235 -7.84 4.96 -11.82
C VAL A 235 -8.59 3.71 -11.33
N ILE A 236 -9.92 3.75 -11.29
CA ILE A 236 -10.77 2.57 -11.04
C ILE A 236 -10.69 1.59 -12.21
N ARG A 237 -10.82 2.07 -13.46
CA ARG A 237 -10.69 1.25 -14.68
C ARG A 237 -9.32 0.57 -14.77
N LEU A 238 -8.26 1.26 -14.36
CA LEU A 238 -6.90 0.74 -14.30
C LEU A 238 -6.68 -0.26 -13.15
N GLY A 239 -7.66 -0.42 -12.25
CA GLY A 239 -7.60 -1.34 -11.12
C GLY A 239 -6.73 -0.86 -9.96
N LEU A 240 -6.33 0.41 -9.94
CA LEU A 240 -5.52 1.01 -8.87
C LEU A 240 -6.38 1.38 -7.66
N VAL A 241 -7.65 1.68 -7.92
CA VAL A 241 -8.65 2.03 -6.90
C VAL A 241 -9.87 1.12 -7.05
N LYS A 242 -10.49 0.75 -5.93
CA LYS A 242 -11.74 -0.01 -5.89
C LYS A 242 -12.80 0.80 -5.15
N GLU A 243 -14.00 0.82 -5.70
CA GLU A 243 -15.18 1.36 -5.03
C GLU A 243 -15.74 0.30 -4.06
N GLU A 244 -15.81 0.62 -2.77
CA GLU A 244 -16.50 -0.17 -1.75
C GLU A 244 -17.75 0.56 -1.28
N LYS A 245 -18.87 -0.17 -1.30
CA LYS A 245 -20.16 0.32 -0.82
C LYS A 245 -20.49 -0.37 0.49
N GLU A 246 -20.56 0.41 1.55
CA GLU A 246 -21.09 -0.06 2.82
C GLU A 246 -22.58 0.25 2.86
N PHE A 247 -23.38 -0.80 2.86
CA PHE A 247 -24.84 -0.69 2.97
C PHE A 247 -25.23 -0.71 4.45
N TYR A 248 -25.92 0.34 4.88
CA TYR A 248 -26.52 0.42 6.19
C TYR A 248 -28.04 0.29 6.04
N ALA A 249 -28.60 -0.73 6.68
CA ALA A 249 -30.03 -0.94 6.76
C ALA A 249 -30.54 -0.38 8.07
N ASN A 250 -31.27 0.73 8.01
CA ASN A 250 -31.94 1.29 9.17
C ASN A 250 -33.42 0.88 9.12
N SER A 251 -33.85 0.05 10.07
CA SER A 251 -35.27 -0.20 10.31
C SER A 251 -35.78 0.79 11.34
N GLN A 252 -36.83 1.52 11.00
CA GLN A 252 -37.56 2.30 12.00
C GLN A 252 -38.50 1.34 12.74
N THR A 253 -38.15 0.98 13.98
CA THR A 253 -39.02 0.16 14.82
C THR A 253 -39.97 1.08 15.60
N LEU A 254 -41.27 0.90 15.40
CA LEU A 254 -42.32 1.63 16.10
C LEU A 254 -42.85 0.77 17.23
N GLU A 255 -42.75 1.25 18.47
CA GLU A 255 -43.29 0.56 19.65
C GLU A 255 -44.76 0.93 19.83
N ILE A 256 -45.66 0.00 19.55
CA ILE A 256 -47.10 0.18 19.72
C ILE A 256 -47.50 -0.40 21.09
N PRO A 257 -48.10 0.39 21.99
CA PRO A 257 -48.61 -0.11 23.26
C PRO A 257 -49.65 -1.20 23.02
N ASN A 258 -49.50 -2.36 23.66
CA ASN A 258 -50.49 -3.42 23.61
C ASN A 258 -51.58 -3.14 24.66
N ASP A 259 -52.74 -2.65 24.25
CA ASP A 259 -53.87 -2.27 25.15
C ASP A 259 -54.60 -3.47 25.79
N ARG A 260 -53.89 -4.58 26.06
CA ARG A 260 -54.46 -5.68 26.85
C ARG A 260 -54.27 -5.37 28.33
N GLU A 261 -55.38 -5.22 29.04
CA GLU A 261 -55.55 -4.73 30.43
C GLU A 261 -54.58 -5.27 31.52
N TYR A 262 -53.75 -6.28 31.24
CA TYR A 262 -52.84 -6.87 32.22
C TYR A 262 -51.41 -7.16 31.70
N ASP A 263 -51.07 -6.75 30.48
CA ASP A 263 -49.77 -7.05 29.89
C ASP A 263 -49.12 -5.76 29.37
N ARG A 264 -48.11 -5.23 30.07
CA ARG A 264 -47.29 -4.10 29.60
C ARG A 264 -46.29 -4.58 28.53
N SER A 265 -46.78 -5.28 27.52
CA SER A 265 -45.98 -5.67 26.36
C SER A 265 -46.10 -4.59 25.29
N TYR A 266 -45.00 -4.27 24.63
CA TYR A 266 -45.00 -3.44 23.43
C TYR A 266 -44.92 -4.36 22.21
N ILE A 267 -45.67 -4.02 21.16
CA ILE A 267 -45.53 -4.67 19.86
C ILE A 267 -44.56 -3.81 19.04
N ASN A 268 -43.42 -4.39 18.68
CA ASN A 268 -42.46 -3.76 17.80
C ASN A 268 -42.89 -4.00 16.35
N VAL A 269 -43.14 -2.92 15.61
CA VAL A 269 -43.42 -2.98 14.16
C VAL A 269 -42.24 -2.35 13.44
N ASP A 270 -41.50 -3.15 12.68
CA ASP A 270 -40.46 -2.65 11.79
C ASP A 270 -41.11 -2.06 10.53
N LEU A 271 -40.93 -0.76 10.32
CA LEU A 271 -41.30 -0.06 9.09
C LEU A 271 -40.20 -0.17 8.03
N ASP A 272 -40.53 0.26 6.80
CA ASP A 272 -39.70 0.17 5.59
C ASP A 272 -38.19 0.30 5.85
N ILE A 273 -37.43 -0.67 5.32
CA ILE A 273 -35.97 -0.67 5.43
C ILE A 273 -35.42 0.38 4.46
N HIS A 274 -34.90 1.48 5.00
CA HIS A 274 -34.09 2.41 4.23
C HIS A 274 -32.65 1.86 4.14
N VAL A 275 -32.20 1.63 2.91
CA VAL A 275 -30.81 1.23 2.63
C VAL A 275 -30.04 2.47 2.21
N GLU A 276 -29.18 2.96 3.09
CA GLU A 276 -28.20 4.00 2.78
C GLU A 276 -26.88 3.34 2.37
N SER A 277 -26.12 3.95 1.45
CA SER A 277 -24.81 3.44 1.06
C SER A 277 -23.75 4.54 1.14
N ASN A 278 -22.73 4.31 1.96
CA ASN A 278 -21.49 5.10 1.88
C ASN A 278 -20.59 4.47 0.82
N THR A 279 -20.00 5.32 -0.02
CA THR A 279 -19.12 4.88 -1.10
C THR A 279 -17.71 5.38 -0.80
N ASP A 280 -16.82 4.43 -0.52
CA ASP A 280 -15.41 4.69 -0.27
C ASP A 280 -14.56 4.18 -1.43
N ASN A 281 -13.59 4.98 -1.83
CA ASN A 281 -12.64 4.61 -2.86
C ASN A 281 -11.35 4.16 -2.17
N ILE A 282 -11.02 2.88 -2.23
CA ILE A 282 -9.84 2.32 -1.56
C ILE A 282 -8.70 2.07 -2.53
N LEU A 283 -7.46 2.35 -2.10
CA LEU A 283 -6.27 1.96 -2.85
C LEU A 283 -6.14 0.43 -2.85
N THR A 284 -5.96 -0.17 -4.03
CA THR A 284 -5.84 -1.63 -4.17
C THR A 284 -4.40 -2.11 -3.96
N GLU A 285 -4.23 -3.41 -3.73
CA GLU A 285 -2.89 -4.04 -3.71
C GLU A 285 -2.12 -3.80 -5.02
N LEU A 286 -2.81 -3.84 -6.17
CA LEU A 286 -2.21 -3.52 -7.46
C LEU A 286 -1.72 -2.06 -7.49
N GLY A 287 -2.53 -1.13 -6.99
CA GLY A 287 -2.17 0.28 -6.85
C GLY A 287 -0.93 0.48 -5.98
N GLU A 288 -0.89 -0.18 -4.83
CA GLU A 288 0.26 -0.14 -3.91
C GLU A 288 1.54 -0.68 -4.54
N LEU A 289 1.47 -1.85 -5.19
CA LEU A 289 2.62 -2.44 -5.88
C LEU A 289 3.10 -1.55 -7.03
N PHE A 290 2.18 -0.95 -7.79
CA PHE A 290 2.50 -0.05 -8.89
C PHE A 290 3.19 1.22 -8.41
N ILE A 291 2.62 1.91 -7.41
CA ILE A 291 3.21 3.13 -6.86
C ILE A 291 4.56 2.83 -6.23
N ASN A 292 4.69 1.73 -5.48
CA ASN A 292 5.97 1.30 -4.94
C ASN A 292 7.02 1.05 -6.05
N ALA A 293 6.62 0.43 -7.16
CA ALA A 293 7.52 0.22 -8.31
C ALA A 293 7.99 1.54 -8.95
N CYS A 294 7.22 2.62 -8.82
CA CYS A 294 7.54 3.95 -9.33
C CYS A 294 8.24 4.86 -8.28
N LYS A 295 8.56 4.36 -7.08
CA LYS A 295 9.30 5.10 -6.03
C LYS A 295 10.77 4.71 -5.96
N ASP A 296 11.60 5.68 -5.56
CA ASP A 296 13.05 5.51 -5.42
C ASP A 296 13.38 4.51 -4.29
N LYS A 297 14.38 3.62 -4.50
CA LYS A 297 14.75 2.56 -3.56
C LYS A 297 15.20 3.09 -2.19
N GLN A 298 15.82 4.28 -2.15
CA GLN A 298 16.18 4.95 -0.89
C GLN A 298 14.97 5.32 -0.02
N HIS A 299 13.83 5.64 -0.63
CA HIS A 299 12.58 5.89 0.10
C HIS A 299 11.94 4.59 0.61
N LYS A 300 12.25 3.43 0.00
CA LYS A 300 11.78 2.11 0.45
C LYS A 300 12.52 1.57 1.67
N ASN A 301 13.81 1.91 1.80
CA ASN A 301 14.68 1.39 2.87
C ASN A 301 14.82 2.33 4.09
N SER A 302 14.20 3.51 4.04
CA SER A 302 14.23 4.51 5.13
C SER A 302 12.98 4.45 6.03
N LEU A 303 12.11 3.47 5.81
CA LEU A 303 10.85 3.21 6.51
C LEU A 303 10.81 1.73 6.91
#